data_AF-A0A974BHM1-F1
#
_entry.id   AF-A0A974BHM1-F1
#
_cell.length_a   1.000
_cell.length_b   1.000
_cell.length_c   1.000
_cell.angle_alpha   90.00
_cell.angle_beta   90.00
_cell.angle_gamma   90.00
#
_symmetry.space_group_name_H-M   'P 1'
#
loop_
_entity.id
_entity.type
_entity.pdbx_description
1 polymer ?
#
loop_
_entity_poly.entity_id
_entity_poly.type
_entity_poly.pdbx_seq_one_letter_code
_entity_poly.pdbx_strand_id
1 'polypeptide(L)' 'MTNVNKENIYRNLLDAGCSRDFADDFIHLEDKQKKMKLLSCHRCSLLDKIHEYQKQLDCLDYLIYSTKNK' A
#
# COMPACT_ATOMS: atom_id res chain seq x y z
N MET A 1 -6.09 -28.46 3.31
CA MET A 1 -6.66 -27.11 3.07
C MET A 1 -5.82 -26.43 2.01
N THR A 2 -6.46 -26.01 0.93
CA THR A 2 -5.94 -26.05 -0.45
C THR A 2 -4.96 -24.92 -0.81
N ASN A 3 -4.04 -25.24 -1.72
CA ASN A 3 -3.04 -24.35 -2.33
C ASN A 3 -3.66 -23.06 -2.92
N VAL A 4 -4.92 -23.15 -3.37
CA VAL A 4 -5.73 -22.05 -3.94
C VAL A 4 -5.90 -20.87 -2.97
N ASN A 5 -5.95 -21.10 -1.66
CA ASN A 5 -6.12 -20.01 -0.68
C ASN A 5 -4.83 -19.17 -0.54
N LYS A 6 -3.65 -19.81 -0.53
CA LYS A 6 -2.38 -19.09 -0.41
C LYS A 6 -2.07 -18.29 -1.67
N GLU A 7 -2.36 -18.84 -2.85
CA GLU A 7 -2.17 -18.14 -4.11
C GLU A 7 -3.07 -16.89 -4.21
N ASN A 8 -4.34 -16.99 -3.78
CA ASN A 8 -5.23 -15.84 -3.75
C ASN A 8 -4.74 -14.77 -2.76
N ILE A 9 -4.27 -15.17 -1.57
CA ILE A 9 -3.69 -14.23 -0.60
C ILE A 9 -2.44 -13.57 -1.19
N TYR A 10 -1.55 -14.33 -1.82
CA TYR A 10 -0.35 -13.80 -2.45
C TYR A 10 -0.68 -12.74 -3.50
N ARG A 11 -1.60 -13.04 -4.42
CA ARG A 11 -2.06 -12.10 -5.46
C ARG A 11 -2.67 -10.85 -4.84
N ASN A 12 -3.53 -10.99 -3.84
CA ASN A 12 -4.13 -9.84 -3.15
C ASN A 12 -3.07 -8.94 -2.49
N LEU A 13 -1.97 -9.49 -1.98
CA LEU A 13 -0.88 -8.70 -1.41
C LEU A 13 -0.14 -7.92 -2.50
N LEU A 14 0.14 -8.55 -3.66
CA LEU A 14 0.76 -7.86 -4.79
C LEU A 14 -0.12 -6.74 -5.34
N ASP A 15 -1.43 -7.01 -5.51
CA ASP A 15 -2.40 -6.01 -5.98
C ASP A 15 -2.56 -4.86 -4.96
N ALA A 16 -2.37 -5.14 -3.67
CA ALA A 16 -2.30 -4.12 -2.62
C ALA A 16 -0.95 -3.36 -2.58
N GLY A 17 -0.03 -3.65 -3.50
CA GLY A 17 1.27 -2.98 -3.60
C GLY A 17 2.32 -3.47 -2.61
N CYS A 18 2.17 -4.66 -2.02
CA CYS A 18 3.25 -5.31 -1.27
C CYS A 18 4.34 -5.85 -2.23
N SER A 19 5.57 -5.93 -1.73
CA SER A 19 6.65 -6.59 -2.49
C SER A 19 6.45 -8.10 -2.55
N ARG A 20 7.08 -8.75 -3.54
CA ARG A 20 7.08 -10.22 -3.66
C ARG A 20 7.65 -10.88 -2.41
N ASP A 21 8.79 -10.40 -1.94
CA ASP A 21 9.44 -10.90 -0.72
C ASP A 21 8.50 -10.83 0.49
N PHE A 22 7.78 -9.71 0.67
CA PHE A 22 6.79 -9.59 1.74
C PHE A 22 5.64 -10.58 1.57
N ALA A 23 5.13 -10.73 0.35
CA ALA A 23 4.01 -11.62 0.06
C ALA A 23 4.39 -13.10 0.28
N ASP A 24 5.61 -13.49 -0.11
CA ASP A 24 6.16 -14.83 0.10
C ASP A 24 6.29 -15.12 1.61
N ASP A 25 6.89 -14.21 2.38
CA ASP A 25 6.99 -14.38 3.84
C ASP A 25 5.60 -14.43 4.51
N PHE A 26 4.66 -13.61 4.05
CA PHE A 26 3.33 -13.50 4.65
C PHE A 26 2.49 -14.77 4.47
N ILE A 27 2.54 -15.44 3.32
CA ILE A 27 1.73 -16.66 3.08
C ILE A 27 2.17 -17.84 3.96
N HIS A 28 3.41 -17.82 4.45
CA HIS A 28 3.97 -18.81 5.37
C HIS A 28 3.77 -18.47 6.86
N LEU A 29 3.37 -17.23 7.18
CA LEU A 29 3.13 -16.83 8.56
C LEU A 29 1.83 -17.44 9.13
N GLU A 30 1.89 -18.16 10.25
CA GLU A 30 0.70 -18.80 10.84
C GLU A 30 -0.03 -17.90 11.84
N ASP A 31 0.70 -17.00 12.51
CA ASP A 31 0.14 -16.10 13.52
C ASP A 31 -0.80 -15.06 12.90
N LYS A 32 -2.10 -15.20 13.20
CA LYS A 32 -3.16 -14.32 12.72
C LYS A 32 -3.03 -12.89 13.26
N GLN A 33 -2.60 -12.70 14.50
CA GLN A 33 -2.44 -11.37 15.08
C GLN A 33 -1.27 -10.63 14.41
N LYS A 34 -0.15 -11.33 14.20
CA LYS A 34 0.99 -10.78 13.47
C LYS A 34 0.63 -10.46 12.02
N LYS A 35 -0.12 -11.32 11.32
CA LYS A 35 -0.67 -11.05 9.98
C LYS A 35 -1.49 -9.76 9.95
N MET A 36 -2.44 -9.62 10.88
CA MET A 36 -3.31 -8.43 10.92
C MET A 36 -2.50 -7.15 11.20
N LYS A 37 -1.50 -7.22 12.08
CA LYS A 37 -0.59 -6.10 12.36
C LYS A 37 0.17 -5.68 11.11
N LEU A 38 0.75 -6.62 10.36
CA LEU A 38 1.48 -6.32 9.13
C LEU A 38 0.59 -5.65 8.07
N LEU A 39 -0.63 -6.16 7.86
CA LEU A 39 -1.59 -5.55 6.94
C LEU A 39 -2.00 -4.13 7.37
N SER A 40 -2.20 -3.92 8.67
CA SER A 40 -2.56 -2.61 9.22
C SER A 40 -1.42 -1.60 9.03
N CYS A 41 -0.18 -2.02 9.26
CA CYS A 41 1.01 -1.20 9.01
C CYS A 41 1.14 -0.84 7.53
N HIS A 42 0.93 -1.79 6.61
CA HIS A 42 0.96 -1.52 5.17
C HIS A 42 -0.12 -0.52 4.76
N ARG A 43 -1.35 -0.67 5.29
CA ARG A 43 -2.43 0.30 5.08
C ARG A 43 -2.04 1.71 5.52
N CYS A 44 -1.40 1.86 6.68
CA CYS A 44 -0.91 3.17 7.13
C CYS A 44 0.13 3.75 6.16
N SER A 45 1.09 2.95 5.70
CA SER A 45 2.08 3.40 4.72
C SER A 45 1.45 3.87 3.40
N LEU A 46 0.41 3.20 2.92
CA LEU A 46 -0.33 3.64 1.74
C LEU A 46 -1.03 4.98 1.96
N LEU A 47 -1.64 5.18 3.14
CA LEU A 47 -2.25 6.46 3.50
C LEU A 47 -1.20 7.59 3.57
N ASP A 48 -0.03 7.32 4.14
CA ASP A 48 1.06 8.30 4.21
C ASP A 48 1.51 8.73 2.80
N LYS A 49 1.64 7.77 1.86
CA LYS A 49 1.94 8.08 0.45
C LYS A 49 0.86 8.92 -0.21
N ILE A 50 -0.42 8.64 0.05
CA ILE A 50 -1.54 9.44 -0.47
C ILE A 50 -1.45 10.88 0.07
N HIS A 51 -1.22 11.04 1.38
CA HIS A 51 -1.08 12.36 1.98
C HIS A 51 0.14 13.13 1.43
N GLU A 52 1.23 12.43 1.11
CA GLU A 52 2.41 13.03 0.48
C GLU A 52 2.10 13.48 -0.96
N TYR A 53 1.49 12.62 -1.78
CA TYR A 53 1.08 13.01 -3.13
C TYR A 53 0.06 14.15 -3.14
N GLN A 54 -0.87 14.18 -2.17
CA GLN A 54 -1.80 15.29 -2.02
C GLN A 54 -1.06 16.62 -1.79
N LYS A 55 -0.08 16.64 -0.88
CA LYS A 55 0.73 17.85 -0.63
C LYS A 55 1.50 18.30 -1.87
N GLN A 56 2.05 17.35 -2.62
CA GLN A 56 2.75 17.65 -3.88
C GLN A 56 1.80 18.26 -4.91
N LEU A 57 0.59 17.72 -5.05
CA LEU A 57 -0.46 18.28 -5.92
C LEU A 57 -0.87 19.68 -5.48
N ASP A 58 -1.13 19.89 -4.19
CA ASP A 58 -1.51 21.20 -3.66
C ASP A 58 -0.47 22.29 -4.00
N CYS A 59 0.83 21.96 -3.85
CA CYS A 59 1.91 22.87 -4.23
C CYS A 59 1.96 23.12 -5.74
N LEU A 60 1.77 22.09 -6.55
CA LEU A 60 1.78 22.19 -8.00
C LEU A 60 0.59 23.02 -8.52
N ASP A 61 -0.60 22.80 -7.97
CA ASP A 61 -1.82 23.53 -8.32
C ASP A 61 -1.69 25.01 -7.99
N TYR A 62 -1.10 25.34 -6.84
CA TYR A 62 -0.78 26.72 -6.50
C TYR A 62 0.19 27.36 -7.50
N LEU A 63 1.24 26.65 -7.91
CA LEU A 63 2.19 27.13 -8.91
C LEU A 63 1.51 27.35 -10.27
N ILE A 64 0.65 26.44 -10.70
CA ILE A 64 -0.13 26.57 -11.95
C ILE A 64 -1.05 27.78 -11.88
N TYR A 65 -1.78 27.96 -10.78
CA TYR A 65 -2.68 29.09 -10.59
C TYR A 65 -1.92 30.43 -10.63
N SER A 66 -0.80 30.53 -9.90
CA SER A 66 0.01 31.75 -9.86
C SER A 66 0.71 32.08 -11.18
N THR A 67 0.99 31.06 -12.00
CA THR A 67 1.58 31.25 -13.34
C THR A 67 0.54 31.70 -14.36
N LYS A 68 -0.71 31.21 -14.29
CA LYS A 68 -1.80 31.58 -15.21
C LYS A 68 -2.36 32.99 -14.99
N ASN A 69 -2.27 33.50 -13.75
CA ASN A 69 -2.82 34.81 -13.37
C ASN A 69 -1.74 35.92 -13.32
N LYS A 70 -0.58 35.67 -13.92
CA LYS A 70 0.40 36.70 -14.30
C LYS A 70 0.26 36.97 -15.79
#